data_AF-A0A8K0M1C6-F1
#
_entry.id   AF-A0A8K0M1C6-F1
#
_cell.length_a   1.000
_cell.length_b   1.000
_cell.length_c   1.000
_cell.angle_alpha   90.00
_cell.angle_beta   90.00
_cell.angle_gamma   90.00
#
_symmetry.space_group_name_H-M   'P 1'
#
loop_
_entity.id
_entity.type
_entity.pdbx_description
1 polymer ?
#
loop_
_entity_poly.entity_id
_entity_poly.type
_entity_poly.pdbx_seq_one_letter_code
_entity_poly.pdbx_strand_id
1 'polypeptide(L)'
;DQEQMLETQYALNCLTKAMSNLTHCKRIAFNDSNRPWGLDRLEDTIGILPQRTLTFASTKSAELIHHIMRAVLTAVAASKLEIEDLDFSIGSLMENASRINPHMLPILPTHITSLRHLHLVLDSDNPIFDSVNPEFSTIDPSSWESGLVEFTGLFPQLSHFMLEFEYREDSNRFSGFSSLLCIPNLEVFTLGLMDCSGEELADFRLRHRNSLREISFDSINFILGTESSWNLLIEKISDNLDIAYFSMVGCMLE
;
A
#
# COMPACT_ATOMS: atom_id res chain seq x y z
N ASP A 1 -21.73 2.41 -19.27
CA ASP A 1 -20.97 3.68 -19.36
C ASP A 1 -19.58 3.65 -18.74
N GLN A 2 -19.40 3.31 -17.46
CA GLN A 2 -18.04 3.22 -16.87
C GLN A 2 -17.17 2.15 -17.54
N GLU A 3 -17.70 0.94 -17.77
CA GLU A 3 -16.97 -0.17 -18.45
C GLU A 3 -16.46 0.22 -19.85
N GLN A 4 -17.27 0.93 -20.65
CA GLN A 4 -16.89 1.33 -22.02
C GLN A 4 -15.83 2.44 -22.06
N MET A 5 -15.76 3.29 -21.03
CA MET A 5 -14.67 4.26 -20.92
C MET A 5 -13.36 3.54 -20.60
N LEU A 6 -13.36 2.55 -19.72
CA LEU A 6 -12.13 2.00 -19.13
C LEU A 6 -11.40 1.00 -20.04
N GLU A 7 -12.12 0.24 -20.87
CA GLU A 7 -11.48 -0.75 -21.75
C GLU A 7 -10.80 -0.17 -22.99
N THR A 8 -10.92 1.13 -23.24
CA THR A 8 -10.43 1.72 -24.49
C THR A 8 -9.06 2.38 -24.31
N GLN A 9 -8.13 2.08 -25.23
CA GLN A 9 -6.88 2.83 -25.43
C GLN A 9 -7.13 4.35 -25.49
N TYR A 10 -8.34 4.75 -25.91
CA TYR A 10 -8.79 6.13 -25.92
C TYR A 10 -8.83 6.78 -24.53
N ALA A 11 -9.35 6.11 -23.49
CA ALA A 11 -9.38 6.68 -22.14
C ALA A 11 -7.99 6.80 -21.54
N LEU A 12 -7.12 5.81 -21.74
CA LEU A 12 -5.72 5.91 -21.32
C LEU A 12 -5.02 7.08 -22.02
N ASN A 13 -5.27 7.30 -23.32
CA ASN A 13 -4.74 8.44 -24.05
C ASN A 13 -5.28 9.77 -23.51
N CYS A 14 -6.58 9.85 -23.21
CA CYS A 14 -7.19 11.05 -22.61
C CYS A 14 -6.60 11.35 -21.23
N LEU A 15 -6.47 10.32 -20.39
CA LEU A 15 -5.88 10.43 -19.05
C LEU A 15 -4.42 10.85 -19.14
N THR A 16 -3.64 10.23 -20.02
CA THR A 16 -2.22 10.58 -20.24
C THR A 16 -2.07 12.04 -20.68
N LYS A 17 -2.94 12.50 -21.59
CA LYS A 17 -2.98 13.90 -22.02
C LYS A 17 -3.44 14.85 -20.91
N ALA A 18 -4.40 14.45 -20.08
CA ALA A 18 -4.82 15.24 -18.93
C ALA A 18 -3.67 15.36 -17.92
N MET A 19 -3.05 14.24 -17.57
CA MET A 19 -1.90 14.15 -16.67
C MET A 19 -0.72 14.98 -17.16
N SER A 20 -0.39 14.96 -18.46
CA SER A 20 0.70 15.77 -19.00
C SER A 20 0.53 17.29 -18.80
N ASN A 21 -0.69 17.76 -18.54
CA ASN A 21 -0.96 19.16 -18.24
C ASN A 21 -0.94 19.48 -16.73
N LEU A 22 -0.81 18.48 -15.85
CA LEU A 22 -0.72 18.65 -14.41
C LEU A 22 0.74 18.89 -13.97
N THR A 23 1.39 19.88 -14.57
CA THR A 23 2.84 20.14 -14.43
C THR A 23 3.30 20.48 -13.00
N HIS A 24 2.37 20.79 -12.11
CA HIS A 24 2.64 21.07 -10.70
C HIS A 24 2.07 20.01 -9.75
N CYS A 25 1.50 18.93 -10.27
CA CYS A 25 1.04 17.83 -9.44
C CYS A 25 2.25 17.06 -8.91
N LYS A 26 2.33 16.93 -7.58
CA LYS A 26 3.39 16.20 -6.87
C LYS A 26 2.86 15.01 -6.07
N ARG A 27 1.55 14.91 -5.88
CA ARG A 27 0.90 13.86 -5.10
C ARG A 27 -0.26 13.25 -5.85
N ILE A 28 -0.33 11.92 -5.82
CA ILE A 28 -1.49 11.16 -6.24
C ILE A 28 -2.00 10.40 -5.02
N ALA A 29 -3.30 10.50 -4.76
CA ALA A 29 -3.93 9.80 -3.67
C ALA A 29 -5.18 9.07 -4.16
N PHE A 30 -5.28 7.81 -3.79
CA PHE A 30 -6.47 6.97 -3.92
C PHE A 30 -7.03 6.82 -2.52
N ASN A 31 -8.02 7.65 -2.17
CA ASN A 31 -8.64 7.69 -0.86
C ASN A 31 -10.09 8.17 -0.96
N ASP A 32 -10.81 8.09 0.16
CA ASP A 32 -12.22 8.48 0.24
C ASP A 32 -12.44 9.88 0.83
N SER A 33 -11.39 10.71 0.87
CA SER A 33 -11.46 12.04 1.48
C SER A 33 -12.38 13.00 0.71
N ASN A 34 -12.56 12.78 -0.60
CA ASN A 34 -13.36 13.65 -1.45
C ASN A 34 -14.79 13.13 -1.59
N ARG A 35 -15.78 13.95 -1.21
CA ARG A 35 -17.20 13.67 -1.46
C ARG A 35 -17.51 13.95 -2.94
N PRO A 36 -17.99 12.96 -3.71
CA PRO A 36 -18.37 13.18 -5.10
C PRO A 36 -19.41 14.29 -5.23
N TRP A 37 -19.28 15.14 -6.25
CA TRP A 37 -20.28 16.15 -6.54
C TRP A 37 -21.63 15.50 -6.88
N GLY A 38 -22.68 15.95 -6.20
CA GLY A 38 -24.03 15.42 -6.39
C GLY A 38 -24.37 14.20 -5.52
N LEU A 39 -23.45 13.75 -4.64
CA LEU A 39 -23.75 12.66 -3.71
C LEU A 39 -24.97 12.98 -2.84
N ASP A 40 -25.07 14.21 -2.33
CA ASP A 40 -26.17 14.67 -1.48
C ASP A 40 -27.50 14.62 -2.23
N ARG A 41 -27.50 15.07 -3.49
CA ARG A 41 -28.69 15.00 -4.35
C ARG A 41 -29.10 13.56 -4.63
N LEU A 42 -28.12 12.67 -4.78
CA LEU A 42 -28.39 11.26 -5.02
C LEU A 42 -28.96 10.60 -3.75
N GLU A 43 -28.38 10.89 -2.58
CA GLU A 43 -28.90 10.51 -1.27
C GLU A 43 -30.34 10.98 -1.07
N ASP A 44 -30.64 12.25 -1.37
CA ASP A 44 -32.00 12.80 -1.33
C ASP A 44 -32.97 12.04 -2.26
N THR A 45 -32.46 11.50 -3.37
CA THR A 45 -33.27 10.79 -4.38
C THR A 45 -33.53 9.34 -3.99
N ILE A 46 -32.53 8.63 -3.46
CA ILE A 46 -32.62 7.20 -3.17
C ILE A 46 -32.90 6.89 -1.69
N GLY A 47 -32.87 7.89 -0.82
CA GLY A 47 -33.16 7.79 0.61
C GLY A 47 -32.05 7.12 1.44
N ILE A 48 -30.92 6.78 0.82
CA ILE A 48 -29.75 6.17 1.46
C ILE A 48 -28.48 6.82 0.91
N LEU A 49 -27.45 6.98 1.76
CA LEU A 49 -26.16 7.47 1.30
C LEU A 49 -25.49 6.40 0.41
N PRO A 50 -25.18 6.70 -0.87
CA PRO A 50 -24.54 5.74 -1.74
C PRO A 50 -23.17 5.31 -1.19
N GLN A 51 -22.86 4.02 -1.29
CA GLN A 51 -21.52 3.52 -0.99
C GLN A 51 -20.53 4.11 -2.00
N ARG A 52 -19.59 4.91 -1.52
CA ARG A 52 -18.63 5.67 -2.35
C ARG A 52 -17.25 5.04 -2.44
N THR A 53 -17.01 4.01 -1.65
CA THR A 53 -15.72 3.34 -1.48
C THR A 53 -15.68 2.04 -2.28
N LEU A 54 -14.51 1.42 -2.33
CA LEU A 54 -14.39 0.01 -2.70
C LEU A 54 -15.35 -0.84 -1.86
N THR A 55 -16.01 -1.80 -2.52
CA THR A 55 -16.91 -2.77 -1.89
C THR A 55 -16.74 -4.12 -2.54
N PHE A 56 -16.50 -5.16 -1.74
CA PHE A 56 -16.42 -6.54 -2.25
C PHE A 56 -17.78 -7.20 -2.45
N ALA A 57 -18.88 -6.48 -2.21
CA ALA A 57 -20.21 -6.92 -2.63
C ALA A 57 -20.35 -7.06 -4.16
N SER A 58 -19.40 -6.51 -4.94
CA SER A 58 -19.35 -6.63 -6.40
C SER A 58 -17.90 -6.74 -6.89
N THR A 59 -17.57 -7.81 -7.64
CA THR A 59 -16.27 -7.96 -8.33
C THR A 59 -15.90 -6.73 -9.15
N LYS A 60 -16.90 -6.18 -9.83
CA LYS A 60 -16.75 -5.01 -10.70
C LYS A 60 -16.17 -3.81 -9.97
N SER A 61 -16.40 -3.68 -8.66
CA SER A 61 -15.79 -2.60 -7.87
C SER A 61 -14.29 -2.80 -7.73
N ALA A 62 -13.83 -4.01 -7.40
CA ALA A 62 -12.42 -4.33 -7.30
C ALA A 62 -11.70 -4.23 -8.65
N GLU A 63 -12.28 -4.79 -9.71
CA GLU A 63 -11.77 -4.68 -11.09
C GLU A 63 -11.65 -3.22 -11.54
N LEU A 64 -12.67 -2.41 -11.26
CA LEU A 64 -12.69 -0.99 -11.58
C LEU A 64 -11.56 -0.24 -10.87
N ILE A 65 -11.40 -0.45 -9.56
CA ILE A 65 -10.36 0.21 -8.78
C ILE A 65 -8.97 -0.26 -9.26
N HIS A 66 -8.75 -1.56 -9.44
CA HIS A 66 -7.51 -2.10 -10.03
C HIS A 66 -7.19 -1.44 -11.37
N HIS A 67 -8.18 -1.36 -12.27
CA HIS A 67 -8.01 -0.74 -13.57
C HIS A 67 -7.67 0.75 -13.47
N ILE A 68 -8.37 1.51 -12.61
CA ILE A 68 -8.10 2.93 -12.39
C ILE A 68 -6.67 3.13 -11.86
N MET A 69 -6.25 2.35 -10.86
CA MET A 69 -4.89 2.42 -10.32
C MET A 69 -3.85 2.15 -11.41
N ARG A 70 -4.04 1.08 -12.20
CA ARG A 70 -3.16 0.72 -13.31
C ARG A 70 -3.09 1.80 -14.38
N ALA A 71 -4.25 2.35 -14.79
CA ALA A 71 -4.32 3.37 -15.83
C ALA A 71 -3.65 4.69 -15.40
N VAL A 72 -3.91 5.13 -14.16
CA VAL A 72 -3.30 6.35 -13.60
C VAL A 72 -1.79 6.19 -13.50
N LEU A 73 -1.29 5.10 -12.92
CA LEU A 73 0.15 4.92 -12.78
C LEU A 73 0.85 4.72 -14.14
N THR A 74 0.20 4.05 -15.10
CA THR A 74 0.68 3.97 -16.48
C THR A 74 0.79 5.36 -17.12
N ALA A 75 -0.24 6.20 -16.94
CA ALA A 75 -0.24 7.57 -17.44
C ALA A 75 0.85 8.42 -16.78
N VAL A 76 1.10 8.26 -15.48
CA VAL A 76 2.19 8.94 -14.75
C VAL A 76 3.55 8.54 -15.33
N ALA A 77 3.81 7.24 -15.47
CA ALA A 77 5.04 6.72 -16.05
C ALA A 77 5.25 7.25 -17.48
N ALA A 78 4.19 7.28 -18.30
CA ALA A 78 4.25 7.76 -19.69
C ALA A 78 4.43 9.28 -19.81
N SER A 79 3.78 10.06 -18.94
CA SER A 79 3.81 11.53 -18.97
C SER A 79 5.06 12.13 -18.35
N LYS A 80 5.90 11.32 -17.67
CA LYS A 80 7.10 11.76 -16.95
C LYS A 80 6.81 12.87 -15.93
N LEU A 81 5.61 12.84 -15.35
CA LEU A 81 5.28 13.72 -14.24
C LEU A 81 6.23 13.43 -13.08
N GLU A 82 6.69 14.50 -12.43
CA GLU A 82 7.51 14.40 -11.24
C GLU A 82 6.64 14.19 -9.98
N ILE A 83 5.84 13.13 -9.98
CA ILE A 83 5.07 12.73 -8.79
C ILE A 83 6.05 12.26 -7.72
N GLU A 84 6.00 12.87 -6.55
CA GLU A 84 6.84 12.59 -5.40
C GLU A 84 6.12 11.68 -4.40
N ASP A 85 4.79 11.80 -4.27
CA ASP A 85 3.98 11.13 -3.27
C ASP A 85 2.88 10.27 -3.88
N LEU A 86 2.74 9.03 -3.40
CA LEU A 86 1.67 8.12 -3.72
C LEU A 86 1.04 7.53 -2.45
N ASP A 87 -0.29 7.60 -2.38
CA ASP A 87 -1.08 7.22 -1.22
C ASP A 87 -2.24 6.32 -1.64
N PHE A 88 -2.28 5.10 -1.11
CA PHE A 88 -3.40 4.17 -1.23
C PHE A 88 -3.99 3.94 0.15
N SER A 89 -5.10 4.62 0.43
CA SER A 89 -5.81 4.56 1.71
C SER A 89 -7.33 4.47 1.49
N ILE A 90 -7.74 3.78 0.42
CA ILE A 90 -9.16 3.50 0.14
C ILE A 90 -9.72 2.63 1.27
N GLY A 91 -10.87 3.01 1.79
CA GLY A 91 -11.66 2.34 2.81
C GLY A 91 -11.30 2.71 4.25
N SER A 92 -10.11 3.27 4.50
CA SER A 92 -9.57 3.45 5.86
C SER A 92 -10.39 4.40 6.75
N LEU A 93 -11.16 5.31 6.17
CA LEU A 93 -11.97 6.30 6.90
C LEU A 93 -13.44 5.88 7.06
N MET A 94 -13.83 4.66 6.68
CA MET A 94 -15.24 4.26 6.62
C MET A 94 -15.48 2.85 7.19
N GLU A 95 -16.34 2.75 8.21
CA GLU A 95 -16.62 1.49 8.94
C GLU A 95 -17.16 0.35 8.05
N ASN A 96 -17.85 0.67 6.96
CA ASN A 96 -18.48 -0.32 6.06
C ASN A 96 -17.84 -0.37 4.66
N ALA A 97 -16.58 0.05 4.53
CA ALA A 97 -15.85 0.03 3.28
C ALA A 97 -14.95 -1.21 3.15
N SER A 98 -14.68 -1.63 1.93
CA SER A 98 -13.58 -2.56 1.66
C SER A 98 -12.30 -1.77 1.42
N ARG A 99 -11.17 -2.30 1.88
CA ARG A 99 -9.83 -1.69 1.68
C ARG A 99 -9.14 -2.37 0.51
N ILE A 100 -8.01 -1.81 0.07
CA ILE A 100 -7.21 -2.43 -0.98
C ILE A 100 -6.69 -3.77 -0.49
N ASN A 101 -7.10 -4.85 -1.17
CA ASN A 101 -6.44 -6.12 -0.99
C ASN A 101 -5.07 -6.07 -1.69
N PRO A 102 -3.99 -6.61 -1.08
CA PRO A 102 -2.65 -6.65 -1.69
C PRO A 102 -2.61 -7.17 -3.15
N HIS A 103 -3.46 -8.14 -3.51
CA HIS A 103 -3.55 -8.70 -4.86
C HIS A 103 -4.08 -7.70 -5.91
N MET A 104 -4.68 -6.58 -5.47
CA MET A 104 -5.15 -5.53 -6.36
C MET A 104 -4.04 -4.56 -6.81
N LEU A 105 -2.85 -4.63 -6.20
CA LEU A 105 -1.73 -3.74 -6.55
C LEU A 105 -1.30 -3.97 -8.02
N PRO A 106 -1.23 -2.92 -8.86
CA PRO A 106 -1.00 -3.09 -10.28
C PRO A 106 0.49 -3.28 -10.62
N ILE A 107 0.78 -4.26 -11.46
CA ILE A 107 2.12 -4.42 -12.05
C ILE A 107 2.20 -3.59 -13.33
N LEU A 108 3.29 -2.85 -13.49
CA LEU A 108 3.52 -1.96 -14.63
C LEU A 108 4.80 -2.34 -15.38
N PRO A 109 4.85 -2.15 -16.71
CA PRO A 109 6.04 -2.42 -17.50
C PRO A 109 7.11 -1.32 -17.38
N THR A 110 6.83 -0.23 -16.66
CA THR A 110 7.71 0.96 -16.63
C THR A 110 7.76 1.53 -15.22
N HIS A 111 8.97 1.89 -14.78
CA HIS A 111 9.21 2.46 -13.48
C HIS A 111 8.81 3.94 -13.41
N ILE A 112 8.38 4.38 -12.23
CA ILE A 112 8.12 5.79 -11.91
C ILE A 112 9.30 6.30 -11.09
N THR A 113 10.21 7.02 -11.74
CA THR A 113 11.51 7.39 -11.15
C THR A 113 11.46 8.64 -10.27
N SER A 114 10.35 9.36 -10.22
CA SER A 114 10.22 10.58 -9.42
C SER A 114 9.70 10.32 -8.01
N LEU A 115 9.07 9.16 -7.79
CA LEU A 115 8.34 8.86 -6.57
C LEU A 115 9.31 8.57 -5.42
N ARG A 116 9.08 9.27 -4.30
CA ARG A 116 9.92 9.23 -3.10
C ARG A 116 9.16 8.74 -1.88
N HIS A 117 7.86 8.97 -1.82
CA HIS A 117 7.02 8.60 -0.68
C HIS A 117 5.88 7.67 -1.14
N LEU A 118 5.78 6.52 -0.50
CA LEU A 118 4.71 5.56 -0.72
C LEU A 118 4.01 5.25 0.60
N HIS A 119 2.69 5.42 0.62
CA HIS A 119 1.82 5.03 1.72
C HIS A 119 0.79 4.01 1.23
N LEU A 120 0.73 2.86 1.91
CA LEU A 120 -0.19 1.76 1.64
C LEU A 120 -0.95 1.39 2.91
N VAL A 121 -2.28 1.40 2.84
CA VAL A 121 -3.18 0.80 3.84
C VAL A 121 -3.88 -0.38 3.17
N LEU A 122 -3.59 -1.59 3.63
CA LEU A 122 -4.01 -2.84 3.00
C LEU A 122 -4.96 -3.66 3.90
N ASP A 123 -5.67 -4.59 3.28
CA ASP A 123 -6.50 -5.60 3.95
C ASP A 123 -6.21 -6.97 3.32
N SER A 124 -5.34 -7.72 3.98
CA SER A 124 -4.82 -9.02 3.59
C SER A 124 -5.82 -10.16 3.80
N ASP A 125 -6.64 -10.09 4.85
CA ASP A 125 -7.58 -11.14 5.25
C ASP A 125 -9.02 -10.75 4.91
N ASN A 126 -9.29 -10.60 3.61
CA ASN A 126 -10.64 -10.36 3.14
C ASN A 126 -11.27 -11.61 2.49
N PRO A 127 -12.00 -12.46 3.23
CA PRO A 127 -12.58 -13.69 2.70
C PRO A 127 -13.67 -13.43 1.63
N ILE A 128 -14.26 -12.23 1.63
CA ILE A 128 -15.20 -11.82 0.60
C ILE A 128 -14.44 -11.56 -0.70
N PHE A 129 -13.24 -10.96 -0.64
CA PHE A 129 -12.40 -10.76 -1.82
C PHE A 129 -12.08 -12.09 -2.51
N ASP A 130 -11.59 -13.09 -1.76
CA ASP A 130 -11.19 -14.39 -2.32
C ASP A 130 -12.36 -15.16 -2.93
N SER A 131 -13.53 -15.10 -2.28
CA SER A 131 -14.73 -15.81 -2.77
C SER A 131 -15.36 -15.14 -4.00
N VAL A 132 -15.25 -13.82 -4.11
CA VAL A 132 -15.90 -13.04 -5.17
C VAL A 132 -14.96 -12.82 -6.35
N ASN A 133 -13.64 -12.73 -6.15
CA ASN A 133 -12.64 -12.42 -7.18
C ASN A 133 -11.66 -13.57 -7.44
N PRO A 134 -12.13 -14.73 -7.93
CA PRO A 134 -11.30 -15.92 -8.10
C PRO A 134 -10.15 -15.72 -9.10
N GLU A 135 -10.27 -14.77 -10.03
CA GLU A 135 -9.21 -14.45 -10.99
C GLU A 135 -7.97 -13.87 -10.30
N PHE A 136 -8.16 -13.08 -9.24
CA PHE A 136 -7.08 -12.58 -8.37
C PHE A 136 -6.63 -13.62 -7.34
N SER A 137 -7.50 -14.59 -7.01
CA SER A 137 -7.22 -15.67 -6.04
C SER A 137 -6.55 -16.92 -6.66
N THR A 138 -6.30 -16.95 -7.97
CA THR A 138 -5.52 -18.04 -8.60
C THR A 138 -4.03 -17.99 -8.25
N ILE A 139 -3.59 -16.86 -7.69
CA ILE A 139 -2.27 -16.69 -7.12
C ILE A 139 -2.35 -17.19 -5.67
N ASP A 140 -1.46 -18.11 -5.29
CA ASP A 140 -1.40 -18.75 -3.98
C ASP A 140 -1.66 -17.71 -2.85
N PRO A 141 -2.53 -17.95 -1.86
CA PRO A 141 -2.73 -17.01 -0.74
C PRO A 141 -1.43 -16.56 -0.05
N SER A 142 -0.34 -17.35 -0.20
CA SER A 142 1.02 -17.04 0.22
C SER A 142 1.88 -16.22 -0.77
N SER A 143 1.25 -15.52 -1.74
CA SER A 143 1.95 -14.87 -2.86
C SER A 143 1.84 -13.36 -2.92
N TRP A 144 0.99 -12.72 -2.11
CA TRP A 144 0.83 -11.27 -2.21
C TRP A 144 2.10 -10.52 -1.81
N GLU A 145 2.97 -11.15 -1.00
CA GLU A 145 4.31 -10.68 -0.67
C GLU A 145 5.12 -10.39 -1.93
N SER A 146 5.03 -11.27 -2.93
CA SER A 146 5.72 -11.10 -4.22
C SER A 146 5.10 -9.93 -5.00
N GLY A 147 3.78 -9.82 -5.01
CA GLY A 147 3.08 -8.69 -5.64
C GLY A 147 3.44 -7.34 -5.02
N LEU A 148 3.56 -7.26 -3.70
CA LEU A 148 4.00 -6.05 -3.00
C LEU A 148 5.47 -5.71 -3.34
N VAL A 149 6.35 -6.70 -3.40
CA VAL A 149 7.76 -6.51 -3.78
C VAL A 149 7.87 -6.04 -5.23
N GLU A 150 7.12 -6.65 -6.15
CA GLU A 150 7.05 -6.20 -7.54
C GLU A 150 6.52 -4.77 -7.65
N PHE A 151 5.47 -4.45 -6.89
CA PHE A 151 4.86 -3.13 -6.86
C PHE A 151 5.83 -2.06 -6.33
N THR A 152 6.49 -2.31 -5.21
CA THR A 152 7.50 -1.39 -4.66
C THR A 152 8.71 -1.25 -5.59
N GLY A 153 9.06 -2.30 -6.33
CA GLY A 153 10.09 -2.29 -7.38
C GLY A 153 9.84 -1.30 -8.52
N LEU A 154 8.60 -0.83 -8.70
CA LEU A 154 8.25 0.21 -9.67
C LEU A 154 8.85 1.58 -9.32
N PHE A 155 9.32 1.78 -8.09
CA PHE A 155 9.72 3.07 -7.54
C PHE A 155 11.20 3.07 -7.11
N PRO A 156 12.15 3.15 -8.05
CA PRO A 156 13.58 3.02 -7.75
C PRO A 156 14.16 4.15 -6.88
N GLN A 157 13.47 5.29 -6.77
CA GLN A 157 13.86 6.44 -5.94
C GLN A 157 13.06 6.51 -4.62
N LEU A 158 12.31 5.45 -4.29
CA LEU A 158 11.54 5.38 -3.06
C LEU A 158 12.47 5.50 -1.85
N SER A 159 12.13 6.43 -0.98
CA SER A 159 12.91 6.78 0.22
C SER A 159 12.08 6.70 1.49
N HIS A 160 10.77 6.90 1.40
CA HIS A 160 9.84 6.81 2.51
C HIS A 160 8.78 5.77 2.17
N PHE A 161 8.70 4.72 2.98
CA PHE A 161 7.71 3.67 2.79
C PHE A 161 6.92 3.44 4.08
N MET A 162 5.61 3.64 3.98
CA MET A 162 4.65 3.42 5.07
C MET A 162 3.69 2.33 4.64
N LEU A 163 3.69 1.23 5.39
CA LEU A 163 2.82 0.08 5.18
C LEU A 163 2.00 -0.16 6.44
N GLU A 164 0.69 -0.10 6.29
CA GLU A 164 -0.27 -0.36 7.35
C GLU A 164 -1.30 -1.39 6.89
N PHE A 165 -1.87 -2.09 7.85
CA PHE A 165 -3.02 -2.96 7.63
C PHE A 165 -4.22 -2.44 8.41
N GLU A 166 -5.42 -2.56 7.84
CA GLU A 166 -6.66 -2.17 8.53
C GLU A 166 -6.89 -3.04 9.78
N TYR A 167 -6.76 -4.35 9.59
CA TYR A 167 -6.82 -5.34 10.64
C TYR A 167 -5.41 -5.89 10.84
N ARG A 168 -5.11 -6.28 12.07
CA ARG A 168 -3.81 -6.86 12.39
C ARG A 168 -3.51 -8.04 11.46
N GLU A 169 -2.40 -7.95 10.73
CA GLU A 169 -1.87 -9.05 9.92
C GLU A 169 -1.06 -9.99 10.82
N ASP A 170 -1.70 -11.07 11.28
CA ASP A 170 -1.18 -12.03 12.27
C ASP A 170 -0.67 -13.35 11.65
N SER A 171 -0.72 -13.49 10.32
CA SER A 171 -0.33 -14.72 9.62
C SER A 171 1.20 -14.94 9.53
N ASN A 172 2.00 -14.22 10.31
CA ASN A 172 3.49 -14.27 10.29
C ASN A 172 4.11 -14.04 8.89
N ARG A 173 3.40 -13.33 8.01
CA ARG A 173 3.83 -13.08 6.62
C ARG A 173 4.89 -11.98 6.50
N PHE A 174 5.20 -11.28 7.60
CA PHE A 174 6.26 -10.29 7.62
C PHE A 174 7.59 -10.90 7.19
N SER A 175 7.91 -12.10 7.69
CA SER A 175 9.09 -12.86 7.29
C SER A 175 9.21 -13.05 5.77
N GLY A 176 8.11 -13.37 5.10
CA GLY A 176 8.02 -13.61 3.66
C GLY A 176 8.41 -12.36 2.87
N PHE A 177 7.65 -11.27 3.00
CA PHE A 177 7.90 -10.08 2.19
C PHE A 177 9.15 -9.32 2.67
N SER A 178 9.40 -9.25 3.98
CA SER A 178 10.57 -8.52 4.50
C SER A 178 11.87 -9.14 4.02
N SER A 179 11.94 -10.46 3.79
CA SER A 179 13.13 -11.12 3.24
C SER A 179 13.41 -10.74 1.77
N LEU A 180 12.36 -10.46 1.01
CA LEU A 180 12.39 -10.14 -0.42
C LEU A 180 12.49 -8.64 -0.70
N LEU A 181 11.97 -7.82 0.22
CA LEU A 181 11.89 -6.37 0.06
C LEU A 181 13.30 -5.75 0.12
N CYS A 182 13.68 -5.10 -0.97
CA CYS A 182 14.93 -4.37 -1.12
C CYS A 182 14.64 -3.02 -1.80
N ILE A 183 14.63 -1.95 -1.02
CA ILE A 183 14.40 -0.58 -1.49
C ILE A 183 15.73 0.18 -1.33
N PRO A 184 16.51 0.39 -2.42
CA PRO A 184 17.90 0.84 -2.33
C PRO A 184 18.12 2.17 -1.62
N ASN A 185 17.15 3.07 -1.71
CA ASN A 185 17.23 4.43 -1.18
C ASN A 185 16.32 4.63 0.05
N LEU A 186 15.87 3.55 0.69
CA LEU A 186 14.96 3.62 1.83
C LEU A 186 15.63 4.32 3.01
N GLU A 187 15.11 5.48 3.38
CA GLU A 187 15.53 6.33 4.49
C GLU A 187 14.56 6.24 5.67
N VAL A 188 13.25 6.17 5.39
CA VAL A 188 12.19 6.13 6.40
C VAL A 188 11.29 4.92 6.16
N PHE A 189 11.10 4.11 7.20
CA PHE A 189 10.20 2.97 7.16
C PHE A 189 9.19 3.03 8.31
N THR A 190 7.91 2.99 7.98
CA THR A 190 6.82 2.90 8.94
C THR A 190 6.04 1.62 8.70
N LEU A 191 5.82 0.85 9.76
CA LEU A 191 5.02 -0.37 9.73
C LEU A 191 3.93 -0.32 10.79
N GLY A 192 2.70 -0.53 10.37
CA GLY A 192 1.50 -0.47 11.22
C GLY A 192 0.69 -1.76 11.21
N LEU A 193 0.17 -2.15 12.38
CA LEU A 193 -0.82 -3.23 12.52
C LEU A 193 -0.40 -4.56 11.88
N MET A 194 0.85 -4.97 12.10
CA MET A 194 1.40 -6.23 11.58
C MET A 194 2.17 -6.96 12.67
N ASP A 195 2.19 -8.29 12.59
CA ASP A 195 2.95 -9.13 13.50
C ASP A 195 4.30 -9.51 12.88
N CYS A 196 5.38 -9.35 13.65
CA CYS A 196 6.74 -9.65 13.19
C CYS A 196 7.63 -10.10 14.35
N SER A 197 8.70 -10.84 14.05
CA SER A 197 9.72 -11.17 15.05
C SER A 197 10.84 -10.13 15.10
N GLY A 198 11.53 -10.05 16.24
CA GLY A 198 12.71 -9.17 16.38
C GLY A 198 13.86 -9.58 15.45
N GLU A 199 13.96 -10.86 15.09
CA GLU A 199 14.95 -11.35 14.14
C GLU A 199 14.67 -10.84 12.71
N GLU A 200 13.41 -10.90 12.28
CA GLU A 200 13.00 -10.39 10.96
C GLU A 200 13.28 -8.90 10.80
N LEU A 201 12.96 -8.10 11.84
CA LEU A 201 13.26 -6.66 11.82
C LEU A 201 14.76 -6.38 11.81
N ALA A 202 15.55 -7.17 12.55
CA ALA A 202 17.00 -7.05 12.53
C ALA A 202 17.57 -7.36 11.14
N ASP A 203 17.08 -8.41 10.48
CA ASP A 203 17.50 -8.79 9.13
C ASP A 203 17.07 -7.75 8.08
N PHE A 204 15.83 -7.25 8.18
CA PHE A 204 15.33 -6.17 7.33
C PHE A 204 16.21 -4.92 7.44
N ARG A 205 16.57 -4.53 8.67
CA ARG A 205 17.47 -3.42 8.94
C ARG A 205 18.86 -3.66 8.36
N LEU A 206 19.43 -4.86 8.55
CA LEU A 206 20.76 -5.18 8.02
C LEU A 206 20.82 -5.03 6.50
N ARG A 207 19.73 -5.37 5.80
CA ARG A 207 19.63 -5.19 4.35
C ARG A 207 19.63 -3.72 3.93
N HIS A 208 18.99 -2.84 4.71
CA HIS A 208 18.86 -1.41 4.43
C HIS A 208 19.83 -0.53 5.22
N ARG A 209 20.85 -1.11 5.87
CA ARG A 209 21.72 -0.43 6.85
C ARG A 209 22.43 0.83 6.33
N ASN A 210 22.65 0.92 5.01
CA ASN A 210 23.40 2.02 4.41
C ASN A 210 22.51 3.26 4.17
N SER A 211 21.20 3.07 4.03
CA SER A 211 20.24 4.12 3.67
C SER A 211 19.27 4.43 4.80
N LEU A 212 18.81 3.42 5.55
CA LEU A 212 17.74 3.55 6.53
C LEU A 212 18.18 4.41 7.72
N ARG A 213 17.44 5.48 7.98
CA ARG A 213 17.69 6.47 9.04
C ARG A 213 16.58 6.52 10.08
N GLU A 214 15.35 6.24 9.68
CA GLU A 214 14.18 6.36 10.56
C GLU A 214 13.31 5.10 10.47
N ILE A 215 12.89 4.62 11.64
CA ILE A 215 12.00 3.47 11.75
C ILE A 215 10.89 3.79 12.74
N SER A 216 9.64 3.60 12.31
CA SER A 216 8.45 3.80 13.13
C SER A 216 7.58 2.56 13.13
N PHE A 217 7.25 2.08 14.32
CA PHE A 217 6.36 0.95 14.52
C PHE A 217 5.09 1.42 15.23
N ASP A 218 3.94 1.12 14.63
CA ASP A 218 2.63 1.44 15.18
C ASP A 218 1.79 0.18 15.36
N SER A 219 1.36 -0.09 16.59
CA SER A 219 0.54 -1.25 16.93
C SER A 219 1.08 -2.61 16.44
N ILE A 220 2.40 -2.81 16.44
CA ILE A 220 3.03 -4.09 16.07
C ILE A 220 3.01 -5.07 17.25
N ASN A 221 2.67 -6.35 17.00
CA ASN A 221 2.87 -7.42 17.97
C ASN A 221 4.15 -8.19 17.62
N PHE A 222 4.89 -8.54 18.67
CA PHE A 222 6.09 -9.34 18.52
C PHE A 222 5.80 -10.81 18.79
N ILE A 223 5.95 -11.63 17.75
CA ILE A 223 5.76 -13.07 17.85
C ILE A 223 6.88 -13.62 18.75
N LEU A 224 6.50 -14.18 19.90
CA LEU A 224 7.44 -14.66 20.93
C LEU A 224 8.45 -15.68 20.39
N GLY A 225 9.69 -15.22 20.25
CA GLY A 225 10.90 -16.03 20.35
C GLY A 225 11.67 -15.63 21.60
N THR A 226 11.24 -16.06 22.79
CA THR A 226 11.77 -15.70 24.13
C THR A 226 11.68 -14.20 24.51
N GLU A 227 11.41 -13.89 25.79
CA GLU A 227 11.36 -12.53 26.39
C GLU A 227 12.61 -11.66 26.08
N SER A 228 13.70 -12.28 25.64
CA SER A 228 14.94 -11.64 25.19
C SER A 228 14.87 -10.92 23.84
N SER A 229 13.84 -11.15 23.01
CA SER A 229 13.78 -10.61 21.63
C SER A 229 13.80 -9.09 21.53
N TRP A 230 13.14 -8.36 22.46
CA TRP A 230 13.13 -6.90 22.46
C TRP A 230 14.45 -6.28 22.84
N ASN A 231 15.03 -6.77 23.94
CA ASN A 231 16.32 -6.28 24.40
C ASN A 231 17.38 -6.57 23.34
N LEU A 232 17.32 -7.73 22.70
CA LEU A 232 18.20 -8.08 21.57
C LEU A 232 17.94 -7.21 20.34
N LEU A 233 16.69 -6.87 20.01
CA LEU A 233 16.39 -5.97 18.88
C LEU A 233 16.89 -4.56 19.17
N ILE A 234 16.60 -4.01 20.35
CA ILE A 234 17.05 -2.68 20.77
C ILE A 234 18.58 -2.64 20.84
N GLU A 235 19.22 -3.66 21.40
CA GLU A 235 20.68 -3.80 21.44
C GLU A 235 21.26 -3.90 20.01
N LYS A 236 20.69 -4.72 19.13
CA LYS A 236 21.12 -4.81 17.71
C LYS A 236 20.90 -3.52 16.93
N ILE A 237 19.83 -2.78 17.20
CA ILE A 237 19.53 -1.46 16.62
C ILE A 237 20.53 -0.42 17.15
N SER A 238 20.79 -0.44 18.46
CA SER A 238 21.68 0.48 19.18
C SER A 238 23.16 0.25 18.88
N ASP A 239 23.60 -0.99 18.68
CA ASP A 239 25.03 -1.29 18.51
C ASP A 239 25.56 -0.97 17.10
N ASN A 240 24.68 -0.61 16.17
CA ASN A 240 25.02 -0.44 14.75
C ASN A 240 24.55 0.93 14.20
N LEU A 241 24.47 1.94 15.06
CA LEU A 241 23.76 3.23 14.86
C LEU A 241 24.33 4.12 13.72
N ASP A 242 23.56 4.22 12.63
CA ASP A 242 23.33 5.48 11.89
C ASP A 242 21.80 5.75 11.76
N ILE A 243 21.02 5.32 12.76
CA ILE A 243 19.57 5.60 12.84
C ILE A 243 19.39 6.91 13.62
N ALA A 244 18.74 7.88 13.00
CA ALA A 244 18.47 9.20 13.57
C ALA A 244 17.17 9.22 14.40
N TYR A 245 16.19 8.39 14.04
CA TYR A 245 14.90 8.34 14.71
C TYR A 245 14.35 6.92 14.83
N PHE A 246 13.80 6.60 16.00
CA PHE A 246 13.13 5.34 16.27
C PHE A 246 11.89 5.62 17.12
N SER A 247 10.72 5.18 16.65
CA SER A 247 9.46 5.30 17.42
C SER A 247 8.72 3.98 17.53
N MET A 248 8.06 3.83 18.66
CA MET A 248 7.19 2.69 18.95
C MET A 248 5.93 3.20 19.64
N VAL A 249 4.79 2.97 19.01
CA VAL A 249 3.48 3.36 19.53
C VAL A 249 2.59 2.13 19.53
N GLY A 250 1.87 1.88 20.64
CA GLY A 250 0.88 0.81 20.71
C GLY A 250 1.39 -0.63 20.52
N CYS A 251 2.70 -0.88 20.54
CA CYS A 251 3.27 -2.20 20.29
C CYS A 251 3.14 -3.12 21.52
N MET A 252 2.84 -4.41 21.31
CA MET A 252 2.64 -5.38 22.40
C MET A 252 3.53 -6.63 22.26
N LEU A 253 3.68 -7.31 23.40
CA LEU A 253 4.24 -8.66 23.52
C LEU A 253 3.07 -9.64 23.63
N GLU A 254 3.01 -10.62 22.74
CA GLU A 254 2.07 -11.75 22.82
C GLU A 254 2.79 -13.05 23.08
#